data_AF-A0A0R3FE68-F1
#
_entry.id   AF-A0A0R3FE68-F1
#
_cell.length_a   1.000
_cell.length_b   1.000
_cell.length_c   1.000
_cell.angle_alpha   90.00
_cell.angle_beta   90.00
_cell.angle_gamma   90.00
#
_symmetry.space_group_name_H-M   'P 1'
#
loop_
_entity.id
_entity.type
_entity.pdbx_description
1 polymer ?
#
loop_
_entity_poly.entity_id
_entity_poly.type
_entity_poly.pdbx_seq_one_letter_code
_entity_poly.pdbx_strand_id
1 'polypeptide(L)'
;MSHIATEIEAHRRESRIGTTQRHFRLDHPLCGASDVVLTPGADRVRVYVFRADQDGEITDFDVLSTVDGTTGPEDALARLGYAA
;
A
#
# COMPACT_ATOMS: atom_id res chain seq x y z
N MET A 1 -17.01 -6.92 -8.64
CA MET A 1 -16.03 -7.96 -8.26
C MET A 1 -14.83 -7.23 -7.72
N SER A 2 -14.36 -7.58 -6.52
CA SER A 2 -13.14 -7.02 -5.94
C SER A 2 -11.94 -7.87 -6.32
N HIS A 3 -10.81 -7.22 -6.56
CA HIS A 3 -9.51 -7.84 -6.71
C HIS A 3 -8.96 -8.30 -5.35
N ILE A 4 -7.89 -9.10 -5.31
CA ILE A 4 -7.27 -9.59 -4.08
C ILE A 4 -5.93 -8.92 -3.86
N ALA A 5 -5.69 -8.44 -2.65
CA ALA A 5 -4.41 -7.94 -2.18
C ALA A 5 -3.94 -8.80 -1.01
N THR A 6 -2.86 -9.56 -1.17
CA THR A 6 -2.30 -10.41 -0.11
C THR A 6 -1.14 -9.71 0.55
N GLU A 7 -1.22 -9.50 1.87
CA GLU A 7 -0.09 -8.93 2.60
C GLU A 7 1.08 -9.92 2.69
N ILE A 8 2.29 -9.40 2.53
CA ILE A 8 3.52 -10.12 2.87
C ILE A 8 4.01 -9.59 4.22
N GLU A 9 3.50 -10.18 5.31
CA GLU A 9 3.70 -9.68 6.68
C GLU A 9 5.19 -9.58 7.08
N ALA A 10 6.04 -10.43 6.50
CA ALA A 10 7.48 -10.42 6.74
C ALA A 10 8.15 -9.09 6.34
N HIS A 11 7.52 -8.29 5.47
CA HIS A 11 8.06 -7.02 4.98
C HIS A 11 7.45 -5.81 5.72
N ARG A 12 6.65 -6.04 6.78
CA ARG A 12 6.19 -4.95 7.66
C ARG A 12 7.39 -4.29 8.31
N ARG A 13 7.46 -2.97 8.22
CA ARG A 13 8.52 -2.17 8.85
C ARG A 13 8.06 -0.74 9.11
N GLU A 14 8.82 0.01 9.89
CA GLU A 14 8.57 1.43 10.05
C GLU A 14 9.05 2.20 8.80
N SER A 15 8.29 3.21 8.42
CA SER A 15 8.67 4.19 7.42
C SER A 15 9.54 5.27 8.05
N ARG A 16 10.21 6.08 7.21
CA ARG A 16 11.04 7.20 7.67
C ARG A 16 10.28 8.29 8.44
N ILE A 17 8.94 8.30 8.35
CA ILE A 17 8.07 9.26 9.01
C ILE A 17 7.37 8.67 10.25
N GLY A 18 7.84 7.50 10.73
CA GLY A 18 7.35 6.87 11.97
C GLY A 18 5.98 6.20 11.85
N THR A 19 5.53 5.90 10.62
CA THR A 19 4.31 5.11 10.37
C THR A 19 4.67 3.72 9.88
N THR A 20 3.85 2.72 10.17
CA THR A 20 4.09 1.37 9.65
C THR A 20 3.78 1.32 8.16
N GLN A 21 4.77 0.92 7.36
CA GLN A 21 4.58 0.58 5.96
C GLN A 21 4.29 -0.92 5.84
N ARG A 22 3.34 -1.28 4.97
CA ARG A 22 2.86 -2.65 4.78
C ARG A 22 2.89 -3.00 3.30
N HIS A 23 3.46 -4.16 2.97
CA HIS A 23 3.65 -4.64 1.61
C HIS A 23 2.54 -5.61 1.21
N PHE A 24 1.94 -5.38 0.04
CA PHE A 24 0.92 -6.23 -0.53
C PHE A 24 1.25 -6.64 -1.96
N ARG A 25 0.98 -7.90 -2.27
CA ARG A 25 0.94 -8.41 -3.63
C ARG A 25 -0.50 -8.40 -4.15
N LEU A 26 -0.70 -7.79 -5.31
CA LEU A 26 -2.00 -7.65 -5.95
C LEU A 26 -2.19 -8.74 -7.02
N ASP A 27 -3.37 -9.35 -7.06
CA ASP A 27 -3.75 -10.27 -8.15
C ASP A 27 -4.00 -9.54 -9.48
N HIS A 28 -4.31 -8.23 -9.41
CA HIS A 28 -4.47 -7.33 -10.52
C HIS A 28 -3.58 -6.09 -10.34
N PRO A 29 -2.73 -5.72 -11.31
CA PRO A 29 -1.80 -4.62 -11.12
C PRO A 29 -2.49 -3.25 -10.97
N LEU A 30 -2.09 -2.47 -9.95
CA LEU A 30 -2.47 -1.07 -9.82
C LEU A 30 -1.48 -0.20 -10.58
N CYS A 31 -1.92 0.49 -11.64
CA CYS A 31 -1.04 1.31 -12.48
C CYS A 31 0.22 0.54 -12.95
N GLY A 32 0.05 -0.75 -13.27
CA GLY A 32 1.14 -1.65 -13.68
C GLY A 32 2.04 -2.19 -12.55
N ALA A 33 1.74 -1.90 -11.27
CA ALA A 33 2.45 -2.47 -10.13
C ALA A 33 1.70 -3.68 -9.53
N SER A 34 2.37 -4.83 -9.46
CA SER A 34 1.84 -6.03 -8.79
C SER A 34 2.24 -6.10 -7.31
N ASP A 35 3.31 -5.42 -6.92
CA ASP A 35 3.77 -5.32 -5.54
C ASP A 35 3.68 -3.84 -5.14
N VAL A 36 3.01 -3.56 -4.02
CA VAL A 36 2.76 -2.20 -3.54
C VAL A 36 3.01 -2.08 -2.05
N VAL A 37 3.51 -0.92 -1.63
CA VAL A 37 3.62 -0.55 -0.22
C VAL A 37 2.58 0.50 0.10
N LEU A 38 1.81 0.24 1.15
CA LEU A 38 0.87 1.19 1.73
C LEU A 38 1.49 1.81 2.98
N THR A 39 1.57 3.13 3.01
CA THR A 39 2.13 3.89 4.13
C THR A 39 1.15 4.98 4.57
N PRO A 40 0.68 4.97 5.82
CA PRO A 40 -0.08 6.09 6.37
C PRO A 40 0.77 7.36 6.36
N GLY A 41 0.17 8.48 5.95
CA GLY A 41 0.80 9.78 6.07
C GLY A 41 1.05 10.17 7.52
N ALA A 42 2.03 11.07 7.74
CA ALA A 42 2.36 11.57 9.08
C ALA A 42 1.17 12.28 9.74
N ASP A 43 0.31 12.89 8.92
CA ASP A 43 -0.93 13.54 9.34
C ASP A 43 -2.03 12.54 9.76
N ARG A 44 -1.85 11.24 9.50
CA ARG A 44 -2.82 10.18 9.77
C ARG A 44 -4.22 10.47 9.23
N VAL A 45 -4.31 11.17 8.11
CA VAL A 45 -5.58 11.38 7.39
C VAL A 45 -5.61 10.73 6.02
N ARG A 46 -4.47 10.20 5.54
CA ARG A 46 -4.41 9.52 4.25
C ARG A 46 -3.42 8.37 4.25
N VAL A 47 -3.59 7.46 3.29
CA VAL A 47 -2.64 6.38 2.97
C VAL A 47 -2.07 6.61 1.59
N TYR A 48 -0.76 6.56 1.47
CA TYR A 48 -0.04 6.62 0.20
C TYR A 48 0.27 5.21 -0.28
N VAL A 49 0.10 4.99 -1.59
CA VAL A 49 0.43 3.73 -2.27
C VAL A 49 1.62 3.97 -3.17
N PHE A 50 2.69 3.20 -2.96
CA PHE A 50 3.91 3.24 -3.76
C PHE A 50 4.13 1.91 -4.47
N ARG A 51 4.82 1.95 -5.61
CA ARG A 51 5.33 0.73 -6.25
C ARG A 51 6.40 0.12 -5.35
N ALA A 52 6.34 -1.20 -5.18
CA ALA A 52 7.36 -1.96 -4.49
C ALA A 52 7.97 -3.03 -5.39
N ASP A 53 9.15 -3.50 -5.01
CA ASP A 53 9.70 -4.75 -5.52
C ASP A 53 9.23 -5.94 -4.67
N GLN A 54 9.73 -7.13 -5.01
CA GLN A 54 9.36 -8.37 -4.34
C GLN A 54 9.83 -8.42 -2.89
N ASP A 55 10.80 -7.60 -2.48
CA ASP A 55 11.33 -7.52 -1.13
C ASP A 55 10.58 -6.48 -0.27
N GLY A 56 9.57 -5.80 -0.85
CA GLY A 56 8.81 -4.75 -0.17
C GLY A 56 9.56 -3.41 -0.09
N GLU A 57 10.58 -3.22 -0.92
CA GLU A 57 11.25 -1.93 -1.08
C GLU A 57 10.50 -1.04 -2.05
N ILE A 58 10.33 0.23 -1.69
CA ILE A 58 9.76 1.22 -2.61
C ILE A 58 10.76 1.45 -3.74
N THR A 59 10.38 1.07 -4.96
CA THR A 59 11.24 1.21 -6.14
C THR A 59 11.15 2.60 -6.76
N ASP A 60 10.03 3.29 -6.52
CA ASP A 60 9.71 4.59 -7.07
C ASP A 60 8.89 5.39 -6.05
N PHE A 61 9.34 6.61 -5.75
CA PHE A 61 8.67 7.49 -4.79
C PHE A 61 7.52 8.28 -5.43
N ASP A 62 7.25 8.09 -6.72
CA ASP A 62 6.02 8.55 -7.34
C ASP A 62 4.81 7.79 -6.77
N VAL A 63 3.87 8.55 -6.21
CA VAL A 63 2.67 8.02 -5.56
C VAL A 63 1.74 7.45 -6.63
N LEU A 64 1.48 6.14 -6.60
CA LEU A 64 0.53 5.48 -7.50
C LEU A 64 -0.91 5.90 -7.20
N SER A 65 -1.23 6.07 -5.91
CA SER A 65 -2.53 6.50 -5.44
C SER A 65 -2.43 7.11 -4.03
N THR A 66 -3.31 8.07 -3.74
CA THR A 66 -3.52 8.61 -2.40
C THR A 66 -4.96 8.31 -2.00
N VAL A 67 -5.15 7.70 -0.83
CA VAL A 67 -6.47 7.40 -0.29
C VAL A 67 -6.70 8.23 0.96
N ASP A 68 -7.51 9.28 0.85
CA ASP A 68 -7.83 10.17 1.95
C ASP A 68 -8.89 9.59 2.90
N GLY A 69 -8.96 10.07 4.13
CA GLY A 69 -9.97 9.69 5.13
C GLY A 69 -9.82 8.27 5.68
N THR A 70 -8.61 7.70 5.63
CA THR A 70 -8.28 6.44 6.32
C THR A 70 -6.80 6.40 6.71
N THR A 71 -6.50 5.56 7.70
CA THR A 71 -5.14 5.20 8.13
C THR A 71 -4.86 3.71 8.01
N GLY A 72 -5.90 2.90 7.77
CA GLY A 72 -5.81 1.46 7.65
C GLY A 72 -5.56 1.06 6.19
N PRO A 73 -4.57 0.21 5.90
CA PRO A 73 -4.33 -0.24 4.53
C PRO A 73 -5.47 -1.12 4.00
N GLU A 74 -6.18 -1.87 4.84
CA GLU A 74 -7.34 -2.67 4.42
C GLU A 74 -8.46 -1.77 3.88
N ASP A 75 -8.80 -0.71 4.62
CA ASP A 75 -9.79 0.29 4.18
C ASP A 75 -9.32 1.01 2.91
N ALA A 76 -8.01 1.30 2.81
CA ALA A 76 -7.45 1.93 1.63
C ALA A 76 -7.56 1.01 0.40
N LEU A 77 -7.22 -0.27 0.55
CA LEU A 77 -7.34 -1.30 -0.49
C LEU A 77 -8.80 -1.50 -0.91
N ALA A 78 -9.74 -1.54 0.04
CA ALA A 78 -11.17 -1.62 -0.24
C ALA A 78 -11.67 -0.48 -1.14
N ARG A 79 -11.22 0.76 -0.88
CA ARG A 79 -11.55 1.93 -1.72
C ARG A 79 -10.90 1.89 -3.10
N LEU A 80 -9.81 1.15 -3.24
CA LEU A 80 -9.14 0.89 -4.52
C LEU A 80 -9.70 -0.34 -5.26
N GLY A 81 -10.71 -1.01 -4.69
CA GLY A 81 -11.37 -2.16 -5.29
C GLY A 81 -10.73 -3.52 -4.96
N TYR A 82 -9.86 -3.58 -3.96
CA TYR A 82 -9.21 -4.80 -3.48
C TYR A 82 -9.80 -5.28 -2.16
N ALA A 83 -9.87 -6.59 -1.97
CA ALA A 83 -10.09 -7.24 -0.69
C ALA A 83 -8.74 -7.74 -0.16
N ALA A 84 -8.47 -7.45 1.11
CA ALA A 84 -7.23 -7.79 1.81
C ALA A 84 -7.51 -8.62 3.06
#